data_AF-A0A1M6CPH7-F1
#
_entry.id   AF-A0A1M6CPH7-F1
#
_cell.length_a   1.000
_cell.length_b   1.000
_cell.length_c   1.000
_cell.angle_alpha   90.00
_cell.angle_beta   90.00
_cell.angle_gamma   90.00
#
_symmetry.space_group_name_H-M   'P 1'
#
loop_
_entity.id
_entity.type
_entity.pdbx_description
1 polymer ?
#
loop_
_entity_poly.entity_id
_entity_poly.type
_entity_poly.pdbx_seq_one_letter_code
_entity_poly.pdbx_strand_id
1 'polypeptide(L)' 'MRVFSDLNLDGQAPTRAQPGRGGWGAAGVPSTRWKKIQRIIVPVIVIGIAVALFFLGRMFYLLLTGA' A
#
# COMPACT_ATOMS: atom_id res chain seq x y z
N MET A 1 30.34 5.31 1.35
CA MET A 1 29.91 5.05 2.74
C MET A 1 28.55 4.37 2.70
N ARG A 2 28.45 3.11 3.17
CA ARG A 2 27.15 2.45 3.39
C ARG A 2 26.63 2.89 4.77
N VAL A 3 25.54 3.65 4.78
CA VAL A 3 24.95 4.24 5.99
C VAL A 3 24.00 3.25 6.72
N PHE A 4 23.66 2.12 6.08
CA PHE A 4 22.79 1.09 6.64
C PHE A 4 23.49 -0.27 6.67
N SER A 5 23.34 -0.99 7.80
CA SER A 5 23.76 -2.38 7.93
C SER A 5 22.68 -3.33 7.39
N ASP A 6 23.07 -4.42 6.75
CA ASP A 6 22.17 -5.54 6.40
C ASP A 6 21.79 -6.30 7.68
N LEU A 7 20.96 -5.68 8.52
CA LEU A 7 20.51 -6.25 9.78
C LEU A 7 19.51 -7.37 9.50
N ASN A 8 20.00 -8.60 9.48
CA ASN A 8 19.17 -9.80 9.39
C ASN A 8 18.59 -10.16 10.77
N LEU A 9 17.33 -9.78 11.00
CA LEU A 9 16.61 -10.06 12.24
C LEU A 9 16.27 -11.54 12.45
N ASP A 10 16.38 -12.36 11.40
CA ASP A 10 16.11 -13.81 11.41
C ASP A 10 17.40 -14.64 11.31
N GLY A 11 18.57 -14.02 11.48
CA GLY A 11 19.86 -14.72 11.50
C GLY A 11 20.03 -15.62 12.74
N GLN A 12 21.12 -16.40 12.78
CA GLN A 12 21.46 -17.32 13.88
C GLN A 12 21.88 -16.61 15.20
N ALA A 13 21.36 -15.42 15.47
CA ALA A 13 21.54 -14.77 16.76
C ALA A 13 20.79 -15.57 17.85
N PRO A 14 21.40 -15.79 19.03
CA PRO A 14 20.73 -16.41 20.17
C PRO A 14 19.41 -15.68 20.49
N THR A 15 18.36 -16.40 20.87
CA THR A 15 17.02 -15.83 21.14
C THR A 15 17.01 -14.68 22.14
N ARG A 16 17.93 -14.65 23.12
CA ARG A 16 18.11 -13.52 24.05
C ARG A 16 18.69 -12.25 23.43
N ALA A 17 19.44 -12.39 22.36
CA ALA A 17 20.11 -11.31 21.63
C ALA A 17 19.28 -10.87 20.41
N GLN A 18 18.21 -11.57 20.08
CA GLN A 18 17.25 -11.14 19.08
C GLN A 18 16.46 -9.95 19.63
N PRO A 19 16.38 -8.83 18.91
CA PRO A 19 15.55 -7.71 19.33
C PRO A 19 14.09 -8.17 19.38
N GLY A 20 13.38 -7.85 20.46
CA GLY A 20 11.98 -8.23 20.62
C GLY A 20 11.14 -7.73 19.45
N ARG A 21 10.54 -8.64 18.67
CA ARG A 21 9.64 -8.28 17.57
C ARG A 21 8.50 -7.43 18.12
N GLY A 22 8.45 -6.16 17.70
CA GLY A 22 7.40 -5.21 18.10
C GLY A 22 7.81 -4.17 19.15
N GLY A 23 8.86 -4.41 19.96
CA GLY A 23 9.31 -3.44 20.98
C GLY A 23 10.01 -2.20 20.41
N TRP A 24 10.70 -2.37 19.28
CA TRP A 24 11.36 -1.30 18.51
C TRP A 24 10.70 -1.12 17.13
N GLY A 25 9.47 -1.63 16.95
CA GLY A 25 8.75 -1.52 15.70
C GLY A 25 8.40 -0.06 15.40
N ALA A 26 8.61 0.38 14.16
CA ALA A 26 8.31 1.75 13.77
C ALA A 26 6.82 2.07 14.02
N ALA A 27 6.55 2.91 15.03
CA ALA A 27 5.21 3.20 15.54
C ALA A 27 4.26 3.84 14.50
N GLY A 28 4.81 4.37 13.40
CA GLY A 28 4.04 4.96 12.29
C GLY A 28 3.92 4.08 11.05
N VAL A 29 4.42 2.85 11.06
CA VAL A 29 4.41 2.01 9.85
C VAL A 29 3.20 1.07 9.89
N PRO A 30 2.35 1.07 8.83
CA PRO A 30 1.20 0.18 8.77
C PRO A 30 1.63 -1.27 8.94
N SER A 31 0.86 -2.04 9.72
CA SER A 31 1.13 -3.47 9.90
C SER A 31 1.18 -4.20 8.56
N THR A 32 1.79 -5.39 8.53
CA THR A 32 1.86 -6.23 7.32
C THR A 32 0.47 -6.58 6.76
N ARG A 33 -0.53 -6.78 7.61
CA ARG A 33 -1.92 -7.01 7.20
C ARG A 33 -2.51 -5.78 6.50
N TRP A 34 -2.30 -4.61 7.08
CA TRP A 34 -2.75 -3.32 6.53
C TRP A 34 -2.12 -3.04 5.16
N LYS A 35 -0.83 -3.32 4.99
CA LYS A 35 -0.14 -3.19 3.69
C LYS A 35 -0.72 -4.12 2.62
N LYS A 36 -1.09 -5.36 2.98
CA LYS A 36 -1.69 -6.33 2.06
C LYS A 36 -3.09 -5.88 1.61
N ILE A 37 -3.88 -5.35 2.54
CA ILE A 37 -5.22 -4.80 2.25
C ILE A 37 -5.12 -3.59 1.32
N GLN A 38 -4.23 -2.63 1.63
CA GLN A 38 -4.00 -1.45 0.79
C GLN A 38 -3.62 -1.82 -0.65
N ARG A 39 -2.77 -2.85 -0.82
CA ARG A 39 -2.35 -3.32 -2.16
C ARG A 39 -3.51 -3.77 -3.05
N ILE A 40 -4.61 -4.23 -2.45
CA ILE A 40 -5.80 -4.71 -3.18
C ILE A 40 -6.84 -3.58 -3.31
N ILE A 41 -7.11 -2.86 -2.21
CA ILE A 41 -8.16 -1.84 -2.19
C ILE A 41 -7.82 -0.64 -3.08
N VAL A 42 -6.57 -0.18 -3.06
CA VAL A 42 -6.15 1.01 -3.81
C VAL A 42 -6.40 0.87 -5.33
N PRO A 43 -5.91 -0.18 -6.03
CA PRO A 43 -6.15 -0.29 -7.47
C PRO A 43 -7.63 -0.45 -7.80
N VAL A 44 -8.41 -1.16 -6.97
CA VAL A 44 -9.86 -1.31 -7.18
C VAL A 44 -10.58 0.04 -7.11
N ILE A 45 -10.28 0.87 -6.11
CA ILE A 45 -10.86 2.21 -5.98
C ILE A 45 -10.45 3.09 -7.16
N VAL A 46 -9.17 3.08 -7.54
CA VAL A 46 -8.66 3.88 -8.65
C VAL A 46 -9.36 3.54 -9.96
N ILE A 47 -9.51 2.24 -10.27
CA ILE A 47 -10.23 1.79 -11.47
C ILE A 47 -11.70 2.21 -11.39
N GLY A 48 -12.34 2.05 -10.23
CA GLY A 48 -13.74 2.48 -10.03
C GLY A 48 -13.94 3.96 -10.31
N ILE A 49 -13.04 4.83 -9.81
CA ILE A 49 -13.07 6.27 -10.05
C ILE A 49 -12.87 6.57 -11.55
N ALA A 50 -11.88 5.94 -12.19
CA ALA A 50 -11.62 6.16 -13.62
C ALA A 50 -12.82 5.77 -14.49
N VAL A 51 -13.46 4.63 -14.21
CA VAL A 51 -14.67 4.18 -14.89
C VAL A 51 -15.82 5.17 -14.67
N ALA A 52 -16.03 5.64 -13.44
CA ALA A 52 -17.07 6.63 -13.14
C ALA A 52 -16.87 7.94 -13.92
N LEU A 53 -15.64 8.46 -13.93
CA LEU A 53 -15.29 9.67 -14.68
C LEU A 53 -15.48 9.49 -16.19
N PHE A 54 -15.12 8.32 -16.73
CA PHE A 54 -15.35 8.01 -18.14
C PHE A 54 -16.84 8.05 -18.50
N PHE A 55 -17.70 7.39 -17.71
CA PHE A 55 -19.14 7.41 -17.96
C PHE A 55 -19.76 8.79 -17.78
N LEU A 56 -19.28 9.56 -16.80
CA LEU A 56 -19.70 10.94 -16.60
C LEU A 56 -19.38 11.80 -17.83
N GLY A 57 -18.15 11.72 -18.34
CA GLY A 57 -17.74 12.41 -19.57
C GLY A 57 -18.54 11.95 -20.79
N ARG A 58 -18.76 10.64 -20.93
CA ARG A 58 -19.60 10.07 -22.01
C ARG A 58 -21.03 10.59 -21.98
N MET A 59 -21.63 10.72 -20.79
CA MET A 59 -22.99 11.26 -20.63
C MET A 59 -23.06 12.70 -21.16
N PHE A 60 -22.11 13.55 -20.77
CA PHE A 60 -22.05 14.93 -21.28
C PHE A 60 -21.81 14.97 -22.79
N TYR A 61 -20.92 14.12 -23.30
CA TYR A 61 -20.67 14.02 -24.73
C TYR A 61 -21.95 13.72 -25.51
N LEU A 62 -22.73 12.72 -25.10
CA LEU A 62 -24.00 12.38 -25.74
C LEU A 62 -25.04 13.50 -25.66
N LEU A 63 -25.19 14.14 -24.48
CA LEU A 63 -26.07 15.29 -24.30
C LEU A 63 -25.71 16.46 -25.23
N LEU A 64 -24.42 16.70 -25.45
CA LEU A 64 -23.91 17.80 -26.30
C LEU A 64 -23.94 17.48 -27.79
N THR A 65 -23.79 16.20 -28.16
CA THR A 65 -23.76 15.75 -29.56
C THR A 65 -25.11 15.31 -30.11
N GLY A 66 -26.15 15.29 -29.27
CA GLY A 66 -27.54 15.09 -29.70
C GLY A 66 -27.85 13.67 -30.16
N ALA A 67 -27.08 12.68 -29.71
CA ALA A 67 -27.38 11.26 -29.89
C ALA A 67 -28.37 10.76 -28.82
#